data_AF-A0A6B9SLH4-F1
#
_entry.id   AF-A0A6B9SLH4-F1
#
_cell.length_a   1.000
_cell.length_b   1.000
_cell.length_c   1.000
_cell.angle_alpha   90.00
_cell.angle_beta   90.00
_cell.angle_gamma   90.00
#
_symmetry.space_group_name_H-M   'P 1'
#
loop_
_entity.id
_entity.type
_entity.pdbx_description
1 polymer ?
#
loop_
_entity_poly.entity_id
_entity_poly.type
_entity_poly.pdbx_seq_one_letter_code
_entity_poly.pdbx_strand_id
1 'polypeptide(L)' 'HVRVQQRNGRKSLTTVQGLKKDFSYNKILKDLKKEFCCNGTVVQDPELGQVIQL' A
#
# COMPACT_ATOMS: atom_id res chain seq x y z
N HIS A 1 -1.59 7.94 6.77
CA HIS A 1 -0.57 7.37 7.68
C HIS A 1 0.25 6.33 6.92
N VAL A 2 1.56 6.32 7.10
CA VAL A 2 2.48 5.36 6.44
C VAL A 2 3.13 4.51 7.52
N ARG A 3 3.04 3.19 7.42
CA ARG A 3 3.63 2.23 8.34
C ARG A 3 4.61 1.34 7.59
N VAL A 4 5.74 1.03 8.18
CA VAL A 4 6.67 0.01 7.68
C VAL A 4 6.73 -1.10 8.72
N GLN A 5 6.52 -2.33 8.28
CA GLN A 5 6.59 -3.52 9.11
C GLN A 5 7.63 -4.46 8.53
N GLN A 6 8.42 -5.12 9.37
CA GLN A 6 9.33 -6.17 8.91
C GLN A 6 8.51 -7.42 8.59
N ARG A 7 8.70 -7.98 7.38
CA ARG A 7 8.04 -9.22 6.97
C ARG A 7 8.92 -10.41 7.35
N ASN A 8 10.00 -10.64 6.59
CA ASN A 8 10.94 -11.75 6.83
C ASN A 8 12.37 -11.28 6.58
N GLY A 9 13.28 -11.52 7.52
CA GLY A 9 14.70 -11.15 7.36
C GLY A 9 14.84 -9.67 7.00
N ARG A 10 15.43 -9.37 5.84
CA ARG A 10 15.58 -7.97 5.36
C ARG A 10 14.39 -7.44 4.55
N LYS A 11 13.33 -8.23 4.36
CA LYS A 11 12.13 -7.81 3.63
C LYS A 11 11.17 -7.08 4.55
N SER A 12 10.60 -5.99 4.06
CA SER A 12 9.62 -5.16 4.77
C SER A 12 8.34 -5.04 3.96
N LEU A 13 7.23 -4.77 4.63
CA LEU A 13 5.92 -4.49 4.07
C LEU A 13 5.55 -3.05 4.46
N THR A 14 5.27 -2.22 3.46
CA THR A 14 4.86 -0.83 3.67
C THR A 14 3.35 -0.73 3.49
N THR A 15 2.64 -0.23 4.50
CA THR A 15 1.19 -0.03 4.43
C THR A 15 0.86 1.46 4.47
N VAL A 16 0.13 1.92 3.45
CA VAL A 16 -0.38 3.29 3.35
C VAL A 16 -1.88 3.28 3.63
N GLN A 17 -2.30 4.05 4.62
CA GLN A 17 -3.67 4.10 5.14
C GLN A 17 -4.19 5.54 5.16
N GLY A 18 -5.51 5.70 5.10
CA GLY A 18 -6.16 7.02 5.22
C GLY A 18 -6.11 7.86 3.94
N LEU A 19 -6.01 7.22 2.78
CA LEU A 19 -6.26 7.90 1.50
C LEU A 19 -7.77 8.18 1.37
N LYS A 20 -8.14 9.32 0.77
CA LYS A 20 -9.54 9.63 0.50
C LYS A 20 -10.11 8.62 -0.49
N LYS A 21 -11.39 8.25 -0.31
CA LYS A 21 -12.09 7.28 -1.19
C LYS A 21 -12.27 7.78 -2.63
N ASP A 22 -12.16 9.08 -2.86
CA ASP A 22 -12.29 9.70 -4.18
C ASP A 22 -11.10 9.39 -5.10
N PHE A 23 -9.98 8.92 -4.53
CA PHE A 23 -8.81 8.55 -5.32
C PHE A 23 -8.94 7.17 -5.94
N SER A 24 -8.45 7.04 -7.17
CA SER A 24 -8.32 5.73 -7.82
C SER A 24 -7.09 4.99 -7.30
N TYR A 25 -7.29 4.13 -6.31
CA TYR A 25 -6.24 3.28 -5.73
C TYR A 25 -5.48 2.45 -6.77
N ASN A 26 -6.16 2.01 -7.83
CA ASN A 26 -5.54 1.24 -8.92
C ASN A 26 -4.54 2.06 -9.75
N LYS A 27 -4.82 3.35 -9.98
CA LYS A 27 -3.88 4.25 -10.68
C LYS A 27 -2.65 4.50 -9.81
N ILE A 28 -2.89 4.87 -8.55
CA ILE A 28 -1.83 5.09 -7.56
C ILE A 28 -0.95 3.84 -7.44
N LEU A 29 -1.55 2.66 -7.30
CA LEU A 29 -0.82 1.39 -7.23
C LEU A 29 0.05 1.17 -8.48
N LYS A 30 -0.48 1.43 -9.69
CA LYS A 30 0.26 1.26 -10.94
C LYS A 30 1.47 2.19 -11.01
N ASP A 31 1.29 3.44 -10.61
CA ASP A 31 2.36 4.44 -10.62
C ASP A 31 3.43 4.08 -9.58
N LEU A 32 3.01 3.70 -8.35
CA LEU A 32 3.93 3.26 -7.29
C LEU A 32 4.72 2.02 -7.67
N LYS A 33 4.09 1.02 -8.32
CA LYS A 33 4.80 -0.17 -8.82
C LYS A 33 5.86 0.18 -9.86
N LYS A 34 5.57 1.15 -10.74
CA LYS A 34 6.48 1.57 -11.81
C LYS A 34 7.63 2.42 -11.28
N GLU A 35 7.34 3.34 -10.35
CA GLU A 35 8.31 4.29 -9.82
C GLU A 35 9.26 3.65 -8.80
N PHE A 36 8.73 2.80 -7.91
CA PHE A 36 9.54 2.17 -6.86
C PHE A 36 10.02 0.76 -7.22
N CYS A 37 9.69 0.24 -8.40
CA CYS A 37 10.05 -1.11 -8.86
C CYS A 37 9.69 -2.22 -7.84
N CYS A 38 8.62 -2.00 -7.06
CA CYS A 38 8.13 -2.92 -6.05
C CYS A 38 6.83 -3.60 -6.50
N ASN A 39 6.48 -4.72 -5.88
CA ASN A 39 5.12 -5.24 -6.01
C ASN A 39 4.21 -4.57 -4.97
N GLY A 40 2.91 -4.75 -5.11
CA GLY A 40 1.96 -4.20 -4.17
C GLY A 40 0.53 -4.62 -4.48
N THR A 41 -0.35 -4.46 -3.50
CA THR A 41 -1.77 -4.76 -3.61
C THR A 41 -2.60 -3.76 -2.83
N VAL A 42 -3.83 -3.56 -3.27
CA VAL A 42 -4.86 -2.87 -2.48
C VAL A 42 -5.55 -3.94 -1.63
N VAL A 43 -5.66 -3.71 -0.33
CA VAL A 43 -6.33 -4.61 0.62
C VAL A 43 -7.48 -3.86 1.28
N GLN A 44 -8.61 -4.54 1.43
CA GLN A 44 -9.73 -4.03 2.22
C GLN A 44 -9.57 -4.52 3.65
N ASP A 45 -9.20 -3.61 4.54
CA ASP A 45 -9.09 -3.88 5.97
C ASP A 45 -10.43 -3.52 6.67
N PRO A 46 -10.96 -4.40 7.56
CA PRO A 46 -12.23 -4.17 8.22
C PRO A 46 -12.22 -2.97 9.18
N GLU A 47 -11.07 -2.61 9.76
CA GLU A 47 -10.95 -1.47 10.67
C GLU A 47 -10.43 -0.22 9.96
N LEU A 48 -9.47 -0.38 9.06
CA LEU A 48 -8.70 0.72 8.46
C LEU A 48 -9.21 1.12 7.07
N GLY A 49 -10.17 0.37 6.52
CA GLY A 49 -10.73 0.58 5.20
C GLY A 49 -9.79 0.12 4.08
N GLN A 50 -9.81 0.81 2.93
CA GLN A 50 -8.91 0.48 1.83
C GLN A 50 -7.49 0.96 2.12
N VAL A 51 -6.55 0.03 2.08
CA VAL A 51 -5.13 0.27 2.33
C VAL A 51 -4.29 -0.21 1.15
N ILE A 52 -3.18 0.46 0.88
CA ILE A 52 -2.19 0.04 -0.12
C ILE A 52 -1.04 -0.63 0.62
N GLN A 53 -0.68 -1.84 0.19
CA GLN A 53 0.48 -2.57 0.66
C GLN A 53 1.52 -2.63 -0.47
N LEU A 54 2.77 -2.29 -0.17
CA LEU A 54 3.95 -2.38 -1.04
C LEU A 54 5.01 -3.28 -0.39
#